data_AF-I4WSJ1-F1
#
_entry.id   AF-I4WSJ1-F1
#
_cell.length_a   1.000
_cell.length_b   1.000
_cell.length_c   1.000
_cell.angle_alpha   90.00
_cell.angle_beta   90.00
_cell.angle_gamma   90.00
#
_symmetry.space_group_name_H-M   'P 1'
#
loop_
_entity.id
_entity.type
_entity.pdbx_description
1 polymer ?
#
loop_
_entity_poly.entity_id
_entity_poly.type
_entity_poly.pdbx_seq_one_letter_code
_entity_poly.pdbx_strand_id
1 'polypeptide(L)'
;MWGRFAAGVVAGFFLSAALVGLVCWLLPGSWQSTLVPGLLAFIPLWIGVICASLKFASARRAWLWLGALAVGGLLLLRMLQALEWVR
;
A
#
# COMPACT_ATOMS: atom_id res chain seq x y z
N MET A 1 10.93 2.06 19.65
CA MET A 1 10.67 2.85 18.42
C MET A 1 10.94 2.01 17.16
N TRP A 2 12.07 1.32 17.08
CA TRP A 2 12.44 0.41 15.98
C TRP A 2 11.36 -0.56 15.49
N GLY A 3 10.63 -1.22 16.38
CA GLY A 3 9.56 -2.16 15.95
C GLY A 3 8.41 -1.51 15.17
N ARG A 4 8.16 -0.21 15.36
CA ARG A 4 7.14 0.55 14.62
C ARG A 4 7.67 1.03 13.29
N PHE A 5 8.94 1.45 13.28
CA PHE A 5 9.64 1.77 12.05
C PHE A 5 9.69 0.54 11.13
N ALA A 6 10.07 -0.63 11.65
CA ALA A 6 10.04 -1.89 10.92
C ALA A 6 8.64 -2.23 10.37
N ALA A 7 7.57 -1.95 11.13
CA ALA A 7 6.19 -2.11 10.64
C ALA A 7 5.90 -1.20 9.45
N GLY A 8 6.32 0.07 9.52
CA GLY A 8 6.18 1.03 8.42
C GLY A 8 6.99 0.65 7.20
N VAL A 9 8.22 0.17 7.39
CA VAL A 9 9.09 -0.28 6.30
C VAL A 9 8.51 -1.53 5.64
N VAL A 10 8.25 -2.60 6.39
CA VAL A 10 7.82 -3.88 5.81
C VAL A 10 6.33 -3.86 5.45
N ALA A 11 5.43 -3.70 6.42
CA ALA A 11 3.99 -3.74 6.14
C ALA A 11 3.54 -2.52 5.34
N GLY A 12 4.15 -1.34 5.59
CA GLY A 12 3.86 -0.14 4.80
C GLY A 12 4.32 -0.25 3.35
N PHE A 13 5.38 -1.01 3.03
CA PHE A 13 5.77 -1.24 1.63
C PHE A 13 4.66 -1.96 0.86
N PHE A 14 4.14 -3.05 1.44
CA PHE A 14 3.05 -3.82 0.83
C PHE A 14 1.75 -3.01 0.74
N LEU A 15 1.43 -2.23 1.78
CA LEU A 15 0.27 -1.35 1.76
C LEU A 15 0.39 -0.30 0.65
N SER A 16 1.54 0.37 0.54
CA SER A 16 1.77 1.36 -0.51
C SER A 16 1.69 0.75 -1.90
N ALA A 17 2.22 -0.46 -2.10
CA ALA A 17 2.16 -1.16 -3.38
C ALA A 17 0.72 -1.52 -3.74
N ALA A 18 -0.07 -1.97 -2.77
CA ALA A 18 -1.49 -2.24 -2.96
C ALA A 18 -2.28 -0.97 -3.30
N LEU A 19 -2.01 0.14 -2.62
CA LEU A 19 -2.69 1.42 -2.89
C LEU A 19 -2.35 1.97 -4.27
N VAL A 20 -1.06 2.02 -4.62
CA VAL A 20 -0.61 2.47 -5.95
C VAL A 20 -1.18 1.57 -7.04
N GLY A 21 -1.15 0.25 -6.84
CA GLY A 21 -1.77 -0.72 -7.73
C GLY A 21 -3.26 -0.42 -7.93
N LEU A 22 -4.02 -0.28 -6.84
CA LEU A 22 -5.45 0.03 -6.92
C LEU A 22 -5.70 1.30 -7.71
N VAL A 23 -4.92 2.36 -7.49
CA VAL A 23 -5.05 3.63 -8.21
C VAL A 23 -4.72 3.47 -9.70
N CYS A 24 -3.62 2.79 -10.05
CA CYS A 24 -3.25 2.55 -11.45
C CYS A 24 -4.33 1.76 -12.21
N TRP A 25 -5.02 0.85 -11.53
CA TRP A 25 -6.04 -0.01 -12.14
C TRP A 25 -7.46 0.58 -12.11
N LEU A 26 -7.79 1.44 -11.13
CA LEU A 26 -9.10 2.12 -11.09
C LEU A 26 -9.15 3.37 -11.97
N LEU A 27 -8.02 4.01 -12.28
CA LEU A 27 -8.04 5.20 -13.12
C LEU A 27 -8.48 4.83 -14.55
N PRO A 28 -9.42 5.59 -15.16
CA PRO A 28 -9.79 5.39 -16.55
C PRO A 28 -8.60 5.73 -17.45
N GLY A 29 -8.07 4.74 -18.17
CA GLY A 29 -6.94 4.92 -19.08
C GLY A 29 -6.11 3.66 -19.26
N SER A 30 -5.07 3.72 -20.09
CA SER A 30 -4.10 2.62 -20.20
C SER A 30 -3.26 2.54 -18.93
N TRP A 31 -3.21 1.37 -18.30
CA TRP A 31 -2.41 1.13 -17.09
C TRP A 31 -0.93 1.53 -17.28
N GLN A 32 -0.40 1.39 -18.50
CA GLN A 32 0.97 1.81 -18.88
C GLN A 32 1.22 3.30 -18.65
N SER A 33 0.22 4.16 -18.91
CA SER A 33 0.36 5.61 -18.71
C SER A 33 0.41 5.98 -17.22
N THR A 34 -0.24 5.19 -16.37
CA THR A 34 -0.28 5.41 -14.92
C THR A 34 0.87 4.76 -14.16
N LEU A 35 1.64 3.87 -14.81
CA LEU A 35 2.71 3.09 -14.18
C LEU A 35 3.87 3.97 -13.69
N VAL A 36 4.34 4.87 -14.56
CA VAL A 36 5.43 5.80 -14.25
C VAL A 36 5.06 6.76 -13.12
N PRO A 37 3.92 7.50 -13.19
CA PRO A 37 3.51 8.36 -12.08
C PRO A 37 3.18 7.55 -10.82
N GLY A 38 2.67 6.32 -10.95
CA GLY A 38 2.45 5.41 -9.82
C GLY A 38 3.74 5.05 -9.08
N LEU A 39 4.80 4.69 -9.81
CA LEU A 39 6.13 4.43 -9.24
C LEU A 39 6.73 5.67 -8.58
N LEU A 40 6.54 6.85 -9.18
CA LEU A 40 6.97 8.11 -8.58
C LEU A 40 6.18 8.45 -7.31
N ALA A 41 4.88 8.15 -7.27
CA ALA A 41 4.02 8.35 -6.10
C ALA A 41 4.26 7.31 -4.99
N PHE A 42 4.74 6.12 -5.33
CA PHE A 42 4.98 5.03 -4.40
C PHE A 42 5.95 5.42 -3.28
N ILE A 43 7.09 6.02 -3.62
CA ILE A 43 8.12 6.42 -2.66
C ILE A 43 7.60 7.44 -1.63
N PRO A 44 7.02 8.60 -2.04
CA PRO A 44 6.50 9.57 -1.08
C PRO A 44 5.33 9.00 -0.27
N LEU A 45 4.47 8.17 -0.88
CA LEU A 45 3.38 7.51 -0.15
C LEU A 45 3.94 6.55 0.91
N TRP A 46 4.95 5.75 0.58
CA TRP A 46 5.61 4.83 1.50
C TRP A 46 6.31 5.54 2.65
N ILE A 47 7.02 6.64 2.37
CA ILE A 47 7.60 7.50 3.40
C ILE A 47 6.50 8.06 4.32
N GLY A 48 5.37 8.50 3.75
CA GLY A 48 4.20 8.93 4.52
C GLY A 48 3.66 7.84 5.45
N VAL A 49 3.59 6.59 4.97
CA VAL A 49 3.16 5.42 5.78
C VAL A 49 4.17 5.11 6.88
N ILE A 50 5.47 5.21 6.62
CA ILE A 50 6.52 5.06 7.64
C ILE A 50 6.36 6.14 8.73
N CYS A 51 6.17 7.40 8.34
CA CYS A 51 5.91 8.48 9.29
C CYS A 51 4.62 8.23 10.10
N ALA A 52 3.56 7.74 9.46
CA ALA A 52 2.32 7.38 10.15
C ALA A 52 2.50 6.20 11.12
N SER A 53 3.36 5.22 10.80
CA SER A 53 3.68 4.10 11.69
C SER A 53 4.31 4.58 13.01
N LEU A 54 5.09 5.67 12.92
CA LEU A 54 5.68 6.35 14.07
C LEU A 54 4.68 7.17 14.90
N LYS A 55 3.42 7.32 14.49
CA LYS A 55 2.36 7.96 15.30
C LYS A 55 1.55 7.03 16.19
N PHE A 56 1.65 5.70 16.02
CA PHE A 56 0.88 4.75 16.85
C PHE A 56 1.23 4.82 18.35
N ALA A 57 0.55 4.09 19.24
CA ALA A 57 0.99 4.00 20.65
C ALA A 57 1.94 2.80 20.86
N SER A 58 1.72 1.69 20.14
CA SER A 58 2.47 0.45 20.32
C SER A 58 2.91 -0.17 18.98
N ALA A 59 4.02 -0.93 19.02
CA ALA A 59 4.53 -1.64 17.85
C ALA A 59 3.56 -2.70 17.34
N ARG A 60 2.93 -3.47 18.24
CA ARG A 60 1.92 -4.47 17.87
C ARG A 60 0.74 -3.85 17.13
N ARG A 61 0.24 -2.70 17.60
CA ARG A 61 -0.89 -2.01 16.96
C ARG A 61 -0.51 -1.48 15.57
N ALA A 62 0.70 -0.95 15.40
CA ALA A 62 1.20 -0.55 14.09
C ALA A 62 1.27 -1.74 13.12
N TRP A 63 1.81 -2.88 13.56
CA TRP A 63 1.87 -4.11 12.75
C TRP A 63 0.49 -4.64 12.38
N LEU A 64 -0.44 -4.72 13.35
CA LEU A 64 -1.79 -5.20 13.09
C LEU A 64 -2.54 -4.30 12.11
N TRP A 65 -2.49 -2.99 12.29
CA TRP A 65 -3.19 -2.06 11.39
C TRP A 65 -2.58 -2.02 10.00
N LEU A 66 -1.27 -1.81 9.89
CA LEU A 66 -0.60 -1.74 8.59
C LEU A 66 -0.63 -3.10 7.88
N GLY A 67 -0.47 -4.20 8.61
CA GLY A 67 -0.57 -5.54 8.08
C GLY A 67 -1.99 -5.87 7.60
N ALA A 68 -3.02 -5.57 8.40
CA ALA A 68 -4.41 -5.79 8.00
C ALA A 68 -4.80 -4.95 6.77
N LEU A 69 -4.37 -3.68 6.72
CA LEU A 69 -4.57 -2.82 5.56
C LEU A 69 -3.83 -3.34 4.33
N ALA A 70 -2.57 -3.78 4.48
CA ALA A 70 -1.79 -4.34 3.38
C ALA A 70 -2.45 -5.61 2.82
N VAL A 71 -2.82 -6.55 3.69
CA VAL A 71 -3.53 -7.77 3.31
C VAL A 71 -4.87 -7.44 2.67
N GLY A 72 -5.65 -6.52 3.24
CA GLY A 72 -6.93 -6.10 2.70
C GLY A 72 -6.80 -5.46 1.30
N GLY A 73 -5.81 -4.59 1.09
CA GLY A 73 -5.55 -3.97 -0.20
C GLY A 73 -5.11 -4.98 -1.26
N LEU A 74 -4.22 -5.91 -0.90
CA LEU A 74 -3.77 -6.98 -1.80
C LEU A 74 -4.89 -7.98 -2.12
N LEU A 75 -5.72 -8.35 -1.14
CA LEU A 75 -6.90 -9.19 -1.36
C LEU A 75 -7.91 -8.50 -2.26
N LEU A 76 -8.15 -7.20 -2.06
CA LEU A 76 -9.03 -6.42 -2.91
C LEU A 76 -8.53 -6.40 -4.35
N LEU A 77 -7.23 -6.15 -4.57
CA LEU A 77 -6.61 -6.25 -5.90
C LEU A 77 -6.79 -7.64 -6.51
N ARG A 78 -6.54 -8.69 -5.73
CA ARG A 78 -6.73 -10.08 -6.18
C ARG A 78 -8.18 -10.40 -6.53
N MET A 79 -9.14 -9.89 -5.75
CA MET A 79 -10.56 -10.04 -6.07
C MET A 79 -10.92 -9.30 -7.36
N LEU A 80 -10.45 -8.05 -7.53
CA LEU A 80 -10.69 -7.28 -8.76
C LEU A 80 -10.09 -7.95 -9.99
N GLN A 81 -8.91 -8.56 -9.87
CA GLN A 81 -8.28 -9.36 -10.92
C GLN A 81 -9.09 -10.65 -11.20
N ALA A 82 -9.58 -11.34 -10.17
CA ALA A 82 -10.43 -12.52 -10.32
C ALA A 82 -11.78 -12.22 -10.98
N LEU A 83 -12.30 -11.01 -10.81
CA LEU A 83 -13.53 -10.49 -11.43
C LEU A 83 -13.32 -10.00 -12.87
N GLU A 84 -12.10 -10.13 -13.43
CA GLU A 84 -11.68 -9.57 -14.73
C GLU A 84 -11.88 -8.05 -14.90
N TRP A 85 -12.18 -7.32 -13.82
CA TRP A 85 -12.28 -5.86 -13.84
C TRP A 85 -10.92 -5.19 -14.09
N VAL A 86 -9.84 -5.94 -13.85
CA VAL A 86 -8.46 -5.47 -13.80
C VAL A 86 -7.61 -6.55 -14.50
N ARG A 87 -7.06 -6.26 -15.69
CA ARG A 87 -6.29 -7.21 -16.53
C ARG A 87 -4.84 -6.82 -16.71
#